data_AF-A0A0R3TF89-F1
#
_entry.id   AF-A0A0R3TF89-F1
#
_cell.length_a   1.000
_cell.length_b   1.000
_cell.length_c   1.000
_cell.angle_alpha   90.00
_cell.angle_beta   90.00
_cell.angle_gamma   90.00
#
_symmetry.space_group_name_H-M   'P 1'
#
loop_
_entity.id
_entity.type
_entity.pdbx_description
1 polymer ?
#
loop_
_entity_poly.entity_id
_entity_poly.type
_entity_poly.pdbx_seq_one_letter_code
_entity_poly.pdbx_strand_id
1 'polypeptide(L)'
;MKSGIDPPSHILTSSSGASGLYDTLPNSGYPRDGPPRNSEVNNLYRVARQQQSNAHAGLLVVVLACVGELPQHIPYLSKTTLDCLSEFLLFPSPTLSKLNRSICRNSSGRRSNTSASTRARTMTLDQWAHGSRSPRAQRLLDRIRATAIQSLCRVLLTNRSYVESLLAELSRKLYNATTESDRDTDLIYQNVILTLGRVGIELANVPNTQEQVLQLIQQCLEIPSVSLELIEKIIDQCACMVIGGCVS
;
A
#
# COMPACT_ATOMS: atom_id res chain seq x y z
N MET A 1 -57.92 1.81 -6.91
CA MET A 1 -58.83 1.11 -5.97
C MET A 1 -57.98 0.01 -5.33
N LYS A 2 -57.37 0.25 -4.14
CA LYS A 2 -57.89 -0.05 -2.77
C LYS A 2 -58.08 -1.57 -2.63
N SER A 3 -57.40 -2.34 -1.78
CA SER A 3 -57.03 -2.23 -0.35
C SER A 3 -55.97 -3.35 -0.12
N GLY A 4 -54.96 -3.30 0.77
CA GLY A 4 -54.95 -2.89 2.17
C GLY A 4 -55.48 -4.03 3.04
N ILE A 5 -54.61 -4.82 3.70
CA ILE A 5 -54.84 -5.59 4.94
C ILE A 5 -53.49 -5.83 5.66
N ASP A 6 -53.29 -5.10 6.76
CA ASP A 6 -52.70 -5.54 8.05
C ASP A 6 -53.89 -5.74 9.02
N PRO A 7 -53.78 -6.19 10.30
CA PRO A 7 -52.85 -7.10 11.02
C PRO A 7 -53.68 -8.21 11.78
N PRO A 8 -53.28 -8.78 12.94
CA PRO A 8 -53.57 -8.09 14.20
C PRO A 8 -52.54 -8.25 15.34
N SER A 9 -52.45 -7.20 16.15
CA SER A 9 -51.83 -7.10 17.46
C SER A 9 -52.90 -7.21 18.56
N HIS A 10 -52.68 -8.07 19.55
CA HIS A 10 -53.49 -8.27 20.76
C HIS A 10 -52.59 -9.10 21.72
N ILE A 11 -52.41 -8.88 23.02
CA ILE A 11 -53.17 -8.22 24.08
C ILE A 11 -52.20 -7.88 25.24
N LEU A 12 -52.34 -6.68 25.81
CA LEU A 12 -51.89 -6.34 27.16
C LEU A 12 -52.79 -7.07 28.17
N THR A 13 -52.22 -7.85 29.08
CA THR A 13 -52.90 -8.19 30.35
C THR A 13 -51.97 -7.90 31.52
N SER A 14 -52.39 -6.89 32.29
CA SER A 14 -51.99 -6.63 33.66
C SER A 14 -52.63 -7.67 34.58
N SER A 15 -51.86 -8.21 35.52
CA SER A 15 -52.43 -8.71 36.78
C SER A 15 -51.45 -8.50 37.93
N SER A 16 -51.99 -8.00 39.02
CA SER A 16 -51.34 -7.60 40.26
C SER A 16 -51.56 -8.68 41.32
N GLY A 17 -50.55 -8.89 42.17
CA GLY A 17 -50.73 -9.28 43.56
C GLY A 17 -50.44 -10.75 43.91
N ALA A 18 -49.33 -10.99 44.62
CA ALA A 18 -49.34 -11.66 45.93
C ALA A 18 -47.91 -11.76 46.49
N SER A 19 -47.76 -11.25 47.71
CA SER A 19 -46.61 -11.27 48.60
C SER A 19 -46.37 -12.63 49.27
N GLY A 20 -45.10 -13.01 49.51
CA GLY A 20 -44.76 -14.02 50.52
C GLY A 20 -43.37 -14.66 50.42
N LEU A 21 -42.47 -14.20 51.31
CA LEU A 21 -41.37 -14.92 51.98
C LEU A 21 -40.47 -15.91 51.21
N TYR A 22 -39.20 -15.53 51.01
CA TYR A 22 -38.03 -16.28 51.53
C TYR A 22 -36.74 -15.44 51.49
N ASP A 23 -36.06 -15.45 52.64
CA ASP A 23 -34.63 -15.50 52.90
C ASP A 23 -33.62 -14.56 52.22
N THR A 24 -32.95 -13.85 53.13
CA THR A 24 -31.69 -13.14 52.99
C THR A 24 -30.58 -14.10 52.57
N LEU A 25 -29.98 -13.88 51.39
CA LEU A 25 -28.71 -14.49 50.98
C LEU A 25 -27.73 -13.40 50.53
N PRO A 26 -26.44 -13.54 50.83
CA PRO A 26 -25.48 -12.46 50.73
C PRO A 26 -25.03 -12.25 49.28
N ASN A 27 -24.81 -10.96 48.99
CA ASN A 27 -24.02 -10.38 47.90
C ASN A 27 -23.00 -11.35 47.27
N SER A 28 -23.39 -12.04 46.18
CA SER A 28 -22.47 -12.71 45.28
C SER A 28 -22.28 -11.83 44.05
N GLY A 29 -21.20 -11.05 44.05
CA GLY A 29 -20.78 -10.24 42.93
C GLY A 29 -20.41 -11.10 41.73
N TYR A 30 -21.36 -11.33 40.84
CA TYR A 30 -21.06 -11.68 39.46
C TYR A 30 -20.53 -10.42 38.76
N PRO A 31 -19.36 -10.45 38.09
CA PRO A 31 -19.04 -9.41 37.14
C PRO A 31 -20.07 -9.53 36.03
N ARG A 32 -20.99 -8.58 35.99
CA ARG A 32 -21.89 -8.38 34.85
C ARG A 32 -21.00 -7.91 33.70
N ASP A 33 -20.44 -8.86 32.96
CA ASP A 33 -19.90 -8.58 31.63
C ASP A 33 -21.06 -8.07 30.78
N GLY A 34 -21.19 -6.75 30.76
CA GLY A 34 -22.10 -6.07 29.86
C GLY A 34 -21.74 -6.44 28.43
N PRO A 35 -22.70 -6.43 27.49
CA PRO A 35 -22.39 -6.69 26.09
C PRO A 35 -21.25 -5.76 25.65
N PRO A 36 -20.26 -6.28 24.90
CA PRO A 36 -19.08 -5.50 24.54
C PRO A 36 -19.53 -4.18 23.93
N ARG A 37 -18.98 -3.07 24.43
CA ARG A 37 -19.36 -1.73 23.97
C ARG A 37 -19.19 -1.73 22.45
N ASN A 38 -20.15 -1.20 21.70
CA ASN A 38 -20.13 -1.18 20.22
C ASN A 38 -18.78 -0.70 19.63
N SER A 39 -17.99 0.07 20.37
CA SER A 39 -16.62 0.45 20.03
C SER A 39 -15.62 -0.72 19.98
N GLU A 40 -15.68 -1.66 20.93
CA GLU A 40 -14.78 -2.81 21.03
C GLU A 40 -15.06 -3.81 19.92
N VAL A 41 -16.35 -4.09 19.67
CA VAL A 41 -16.79 -4.94 18.54
C VAL A 41 -16.30 -4.35 17.21
N ASN A 42 -16.52 -3.05 16.99
CA ASN A 42 -16.04 -2.36 15.79
C ASN A 42 -14.51 -2.37 15.67
N ASN A 43 -13.78 -2.30 16.79
CA ASN A 43 -12.32 -2.40 16.80
C ASN A 43 -11.85 -3.82 16.46
N LEU A 44 -12.48 -4.87 17.00
CA LEU A 44 -12.17 -6.26 16.63
C LEU A 44 -12.44 -6.52 15.15
N TYR A 45 -13.58 -6.07 14.61
CA TYR A 45 -13.88 -6.19 13.17
C TYR A 45 -12.83 -5.47 12.31
N ARG A 46 -12.35 -4.30 12.73
CA ARG A 46 -11.27 -3.57 12.05
C ARG A 46 -9.95 -4.33 12.10
N VAL A 47 -9.58 -4.90 13.24
CA VAL A 47 -8.35 -5.67 13.41
C VAL A 47 -8.38 -6.96 12.59
N ALA A 48 -9.49 -7.71 12.63
CA ALA A 48 -9.66 -8.93 11.84
C ALA A 48 -9.61 -8.65 10.33
N ARG A 49 -10.29 -7.59 9.87
CA ARG A 49 -10.24 -7.18 8.45
C ARG A 49 -8.85 -6.73 8.03
N GLN A 50 -8.13 -6.01 8.90
CA GLN A 50 -6.74 -5.63 8.64
C GLN A 50 -5.83 -6.87 8.56
N GLN A 51 -5.99 -7.83 9.46
CA GLN A 51 -5.20 -9.06 9.48
C GLN A 51 -5.43 -9.90 8.22
N GLN A 52 -6.68 -10.01 7.77
CA GLN A 52 -7.00 -10.67 6.50
C GLN A 52 -6.35 -9.95 5.30
N SER A 53 -6.45 -8.61 5.22
CA SER A 53 -5.78 -7.85 4.14
C SER A 53 -4.25 -8.04 4.15
N ASN A 54 -3.64 -8.18 5.33
CA ASN A 54 -2.21 -8.39 5.47
C ASN A 54 -1.79 -9.80 5.04
N ALA A 55 -2.61 -10.82 5.32
CA ALA A 55 -2.35 -12.19 4.89
C ALA A 55 -2.39 -12.32 3.37
N HIS A 56 -3.39 -11.72 2.72
CA HIS A 56 -3.47 -11.68 1.25
C HIS A 56 -2.29 -10.94 0.62
N ALA A 57 -1.82 -9.86 1.24
CA ALA A 57 -0.64 -9.13 0.80
C ALA A 57 0.66 -9.92 0.95
N GLY A 58 0.81 -10.75 1.99
CA GLY A 58 1.93 -11.68 2.13
C GLY A 58 1.95 -12.76 1.05
N LEU A 59 0.79 -13.33 0.73
CA LEU A 59 0.64 -14.28 -0.38
C LEU A 59 1.00 -13.63 -1.73
N LEU A 60 0.59 -12.38 -1.94
CA LEU A 60 0.90 -11.64 -3.16
C LEU A 60 2.42 -11.49 -3.36
N VAL A 61 3.19 -11.23 -2.31
CA VAL A 61 4.66 -11.19 -2.38
C VAL A 61 5.21 -12.53 -2.89
N VAL A 62 4.72 -13.65 -2.37
CA VAL A 62 5.18 -14.99 -2.81
C VAL A 62 4.80 -15.24 -4.26
N VAL A 63 3.56 -14.93 -4.65
CA VAL A 63 3.09 -15.10 -6.03
C VAL A 63 3.94 -14.28 -7.00
N LEU A 64 4.20 -13.01 -6.69
CA LEU A 64 5.03 -12.14 -7.52
C LEU A 64 6.44 -12.72 -7.70
N ALA A 65 7.05 -13.21 -6.61
CA ALA A 65 8.36 -13.85 -6.67
C ALA A 65 8.37 -15.10 -7.56
N CYS A 66 7.38 -16.00 -7.39
CA CYS A 66 7.25 -17.21 -8.20
C CYS A 66 7.04 -16.87 -9.69
N VAL A 67 6.20 -15.88 -9.98
CA VAL A 67 5.93 -15.39 -11.35
C VAL A 67 7.23 -14.89 -11.99
N GLY A 68 8.09 -14.20 -11.24
CA GLY A 68 9.41 -13.76 -11.74
C GLY A 68 10.40 -14.89 -12.03
N GLU A 69 10.29 -16.05 -11.37
CA GLU A 69 11.15 -17.22 -11.64
C GLU A 69 10.68 -18.02 -12.87
N LEU A 70 9.38 -17.97 -13.21
CA LEU A 70 8.82 -18.75 -14.32
C LEU A 70 9.58 -18.59 -15.64
N PRO A 71 9.94 -17.36 -16.09
CA PRO A 71 10.72 -17.15 -17.31
C PRO A 71 12.07 -17.88 -17.35
N GLN A 72 12.71 -18.12 -16.20
CA GLN A 72 13.99 -18.81 -16.15
C GLN A 72 13.88 -20.27 -16.57
N HIS A 73 12.75 -20.91 -16.27
CA HIS A 73 12.46 -22.29 -16.63
C HIS A 73 11.69 -22.39 -17.94
N ILE A 74 10.88 -21.39 -18.26
CA ILE A 74 9.93 -21.38 -19.37
C ILE A 74 10.05 -20.04 -20.12
N PRO A 75 11.07 -19.86 -20.98
CA PRO A 75 11.39 -18.56 -21.57
C PRO A 75 10.28 -17.96 -22.45
N TYR A 76 9.43 -18.80 -23.06
CA TYR A 76 8.33 -18.31 -23.90
C TYR A 76 7.24 -17.56 -23.10
N LEU A 77 7.20 -17.69 -21.77
CA LEU A 77 6.28 -16.94 -20.91
C LEU A 77 6.80 -15.55 -20.54
N SER A 78 8.02 -15.18 -20.94
CA SER A 78 8.68 -13.94 -20.49
C SER A 78 7.88 -12.69 -20.81
N LYS A 79 7.35 -12.57 -22.03
CA LYS A 79 6.58 -11.38 -22.42
C LYS A 79 5.30 -11.26 -21.61
N THR A 80 4.51 -12.33 -21.52
CA THR A 80 3.28 -12.34 -20.71
C THR A 80 3.56 -12.05 -19.23
N THR A 81 4.61 -12.64 -18.68
CA THR A 81 5.03 -12.42 -17.29
C THR A 81 5.43 -10.95 -17.06
N LEU A 82 6.20 -10.38 -17.99
CA LEU A 82 6.60 -8.98 -17.94
C LEU A 82 5.39 -8.05 -18.00
N ASP A 83 4.44 -8.33 -18.90
CA ASP A 83 3.22 -7.55 -19.07
C ASP A 83 2.34 -7.61 -17.82
N CYS A 84 2.18 -8.78 -17.19
CA CYS A 84 1.45 -8.89 -15.93
C CYS A 84 2.11 -8.09 -14.79
N LEU A 85 3.44 -8.10 -14.69
CA LEU A 85 4.18 -7.39 -13.65
C LEU A 85 4.17 -5.87 -13.88
N SER A 86 4.34 -5.42 -15.13
CA SER A 86 4.26 -4.01 -15.49
C SER A 86 2.84 -3.49 -15.29
N GLU A 87 1.81 -4.25 -15.72
CA GLU A 87 0.42 -3.88 -15.53
C GLU A 87 0.08 -3.75 -14.04
N PHE A 88 0.54 -4.70 -13.22
CA PHE A 88 0.35 -4.67 -11.77
C PHE A 88 0.92 -3.41 -11.10
N LEU A 89 2.09 -2.93 -11.56
CA LEU A 89 2.77 -1.75 -11.02
C LEU A 89 2.19 -0.44 -11.56
N LEU A 90 1.89 -0.38 -12.87
CA LEU A 90 1.50 0.85 -13.56
C LEU A 90 -0.01 1.09 -13.52
N PHE A 91 -0.82 0.04 -13.39
CA PHE A 91 -2.26 0.12 -13.22
C PHE A 91 -2.60 -0.42 -11.84
N PRO A 92 -2.31 0.36 -10.77
CA PRO A 92 -2.36 -0.14 -9.41
C PRO A 92 -3.74 -0.73 -9.13
N SER A 93 -3.73 -2.02 -8.81
CA SER A 93 -4.97 -2.74 -8.49
C SER A 93 -5.69 -2.07 -7.30
N PRO A 94 -7.01 -2.27 -7.15
CA PRO A 94 -7.75 -1.77 -5.99
C PRO A 94 -7.13 -2.16 -4.64
N THR A 95 -6.37 -3.26 -4.59
CA THR A 95 -5.61 -3.69 -3.40
C THR A 95 -4.44 -2.76 -3.11
N LEU A 96 -3.62 -2.43 -4.12
CA LEU A 96 -2.53 -1.46 -3.98
C LEU A 96 -3.06 -0.08 -3.64
N SER A 97 -4.10 0.38 -4.34
CA SER A 97 -4.72 1.69 -4.09
C SER A 97 -5.32 1.78 -2.68
N LYS A 98 -5.93 0.70 -2.17
CA LYS A 98 -6.44 0.66 -0.78
C LYS A 98 -5.32 0.73 0.26
N LEU A 99 -4.24 -0.02 0.06
CA LEU A 99 -3.07 0.03 0.95
C LEU A 99 -2.45 1.43 0.95
N ASN A 100 -2.23 2.00 -0.24
CA ASN A 100 -1.70 3.35 -0.40
C ASN A 100 -2.58 4.40 0.31
N ARG A 101 -3.90 4.36 0.09
CA ARG A 101 -4.84 5.26 0.79
C ARG A 101 -4.83 5.07 2.30
N SER A 102 -4.72 3.83 2.79
CA SER A 102 -4.62 3.57 4.22
C SER A 102 -3.37 4.21 4.83
N ILE A 103 -2.27 4.26 4.08
CA ILE A 103 -1.03 4.94 4.49
C ILE A 103 -1.25 6.45 4.50
N CYS A 104 -1.73 7.04 3.39
CA CYS A 104 -1.97 8.48 3.27
C CYS A 104 -2.93 8.99 4.36
N ARG A 105 -3.97 8.22 4.68
CA ARG A 105 -4.92 8.56 5.74
C ARG A 105 -4.29 8.57 7.14
N ASN A 106 -3.36 7.64 7.38
CA ASN A 106 -2.65 7.55 8.66
C ASN A 106 -1.57 8.63 8.82
N SER A 107 -0.97 9.11 7.71
CA SER A 107 -0.03 10.23 7.75
C SER A 107 -0.75 11.57 7.98
N SER A 108 -1.89 11.81 7.33
CA SER A 108 -2.72 13.00 7.55
C SER A 108 -3.28 13.08 8.98
N GLY A 109 -3.72 11.96 9.55
CA GLY A 109 -4.22 11.91 10.93
C GLY A 109 -3.17 12.21 12.00
N ARG A 110 -1.88 12.05 11.69
CA ARG A 110 -0.76 12.34 12.60
C ARG A 110 -0.39 13.83 12.64
N ARG A 111 -0.63 14.56 11.55
CA ARG A 111 -0.32 16.00 11.46
C ARG A 111 -1.30 16.89 12.25
N SER A 112 -2.55 16.45 12.44
CA SER A 112 -3.60 17.21 13.15
C SER A 112 -3.41 17.33 14.66
N ASN A 113 -2.57 16.51 15.29
CA ASN A 113 -2.41 16.50 16.76
C ASN A 113 -1.16 17.25 17.25
N THR A 114 -0.47 17.97 16.35
CA THR A 114 0.80 18.68 16.67
C THR A 114 0.62 20.17 16.94
N SER A 115 -0.60 20.69 16.94
CA SER A 115 -0.90 22.09 17.28
C SER A 115 -1.33 22.23 18.75
N ALA A 116 -0.37 22.16 19.68
CA ALA A 116 -0.39 22.85 20.99
C ALA A 116 0.74 22.34 21.91
N SER A 117 1.99 22.72 21.65
CA SER A 117 2.95 22.95 22.74
C SER A 117 4.18 23.70 22.23
N THR A 118 4.14 25.02 22.37
CA THR A 118 5.31 25.88 22.23
C THR A 118 6.24 25.61 23.41
N ARG A 119 7.15 24.64 23.26
CA ARG A 119 8.36 24.57 24.10
C ARG A 119 9.56 24.44 23.17
N ALA A 120 10.32 25.53 23.12
CA ALA A 120 11.64 25.60 22.52
C ALA A 120 12.44 24.36 22.95
N ARG A 121 12.75 23.50 21.99
CA ARG A 121 13.71 22.41 22.17
C ARG A 121 14.83 22.63 21.18
N THR A 122 15.96 23.00 21.74
CA THR A 122 17.28 22.93 21.13
C THR A 122 17.42 21.62 20.35
N MET A 123 17.70 21.75 19.06
CA MET A 123 17.92 20.63 18.15
C MET A 123 19.29 20.03 18.44
N THR A 124 19.31 18.87 19.11
CA THR A 124 20.47 17.99 19.10
C THR A 124 20.37 17.05 17.88
N LEU A 125 21.54 16.77 17.29
CA LEU A 125 21.81 16.09 16.02
C LEU A 125 21.31 14.63 15.95
N ASP A 126 20.71 14.11 17.03
CA ASP A 126 20.42 12.68 17.20
C ASP A 126 19.01 12.25 16.74
N GLN A 127 18.18 13.19 16.28
CA GLN A 127 16.81 12.90 15.82
C GLN A 127 16.73 12.36 14.38
N TRP A 128 17.85 12.28 13.67
CA TRP A 128 17.91 11.82 12.28
C TRP A 128 17.98 10.29 12.12
N ALA A 129 18.21 9.53 13.19
CA ALA A 129 18.48 8.09 13.05
C ALA A 129 17.24 7.19 13.12
N HIS A 130 16.35 7.27 14.11
CA HIS A 130 15.24 6.30 14.22
C HIS A 130 14.06 6.85 15.02
N GLY A 131 12.85 6.96 14.42
CA GLY A 131 11.70 7.39 15.21
C GLY A 131 10.29 7.30 14.62
N SER A 132 10.10 7.27 13.30
CA SER A 132 8.78 6.95 12.76
C SER A 132 8.75 5.48 12.40
N ARG A 133 8.17 4.62 13.27
CA ARG A 133 7.79 3.27 12.87
C ARG A 133 6.92 3.41 11.61
N SER A 134 7.50 3.18 10.44
CA SER A 134 6.77 3.08 9.18
C SER A 134 5.58 2.15 9.44
N PRO A 135 4.33 2.61 9.25
CA PRO A 135 3.16 1.82 9.58
C PRO A 135 3.28 0.48 8.87
N ARG A 136 2.87 -0.63 9.51
CA ARG A 136 3.03 -1.99 8.94
C ARG A 136 2.52 -2.09 7.49
N ALA A 137 1.46 -1.35 7.16
CA ALA A 137 0.92 -1.24 5.80
C ALA A 137 1.91 -0.62 4.78
N GLN A 138 2.68 0.40 5.17
CA GLN A 138 3.72 1.00 4.33
C GLN A 138 4.82 -0.01 4.02
N ARG A 139 5.35 -0.69 5.04
CA ARG A 139 6.37 -1.74 4.84
C ARG A 139 5.87 -2.86 3.93
N LEU A 140 4.59 -3.20 4.05
CA LEU A 140 3.98 -4.25 3.23
C LEU A 140 3.81 -3.80 1.78
N LEU A 141 3.35 -2.56 1.55
CA LEU A 141 3.28 -1.97 0.21
C LEU A 141 4.68 -1.91 -0.42
N ASP A 142 5.66 -1.41 0.32
CA ASP A 142 7.06 -1.35 -0.14
C ASP A 142 7.60 -2.74 -0.48
N ARG A 143 7.29 -3.75 0.34
CA ARG A 143 7.70 -5.14 0.07
C ARG A 143 7.04 -5.70 -1.19
N ILE A 144 5.74 -5.48 -1.38
CA ILE A 144 5.02 -5.91 -2.59
C ILE A 144 5.64 -5.27 -3.83
N ARG A 145 5.84 -3.95 -3.81
CA ARG A 145 6.45 -3.21 -4.92
C ARG A 145 7.86 -3.70 -5.21
N ALA A 146 8.70 -3.80 -4.19
CA ALA A 146 10.07 -4.27 -4.33
C ALA A 146 10.12 -5.68 -4.94
N THR A 147 9.26 -6.59 -4.52
CA THR A 147 9.22 -7.95 -5.06
C THR A 147 8.71 -8.00 -6.50
N ALA A 148 7.69 -7.21 -6.85
CA ALA A 148 7.24 -7.08 -8.25
C ALA A 148 8.34 -6.52 -9.15
N ILE A 149 9.01 -5.46 -8.73
CA ILE A 149 10.09 -4.82 -9.49
C ILE A 149 11.29 -5.77 -9.63
N GLN A 150 11.68 -6.47 -8.56
CA GLN A 150 12.77 -7.45 -8.63
C GLN A 150 12.44 -8.61 -9.58
N SER A 151 11.20 -9.09 -9.53
CA SER A 151 10.70 -10.13 -10.43
C SER A 151 10.72 -9.66 -11.88
N LEU A 152 10.33 -8.41 -12.12
CA LEU A 152 10.36 -7.78 -13.42
C LEU A 152 11.78 -7.69 -13.97
N CYS A 153 12.76 -7.22 -13.19
CA CYS A 153 14.17 -7.16 -13.59
C CYS A 153 14.71 -8.55 -13.95
N ARG A 154 14.33 -9.58 -13.19
CA ARG A 154 14.71 -10.97 -13.48
C ARG A 154 14.16 -11.46 -14.82
N VAL A 155 12.93 -11.09 -15.18
CA VAL A 155 12.37 -11.41 -16.51
C VAL A 155 13.20 -10.74 -17.61
N LEU A 156 13.57 -9.47 -17.44
CA LEU A 156 14.38 -8.74 -18.42
C LEU A 156 15.81 -9.29 -18.54
N LEU A 157 16.40 -9.77 -17.44
CA LEU A 157 17.70 -10.44 -17.46
C LEU A 157 17.66 -11.76 -18.24
N THR A 158 16.50 -12.43 -18.22
CA THR A 158 16.26 -13.64 -19.03
C THR A 158 16.08 -13.27 -20.51
N ASN A 159 15.34 -12.20 -20.80
CA ASN A 159 15.07 -11.73 -22.16
C ASN A 159 15.25 -10.21 -22.29
N ARG A 160 16.46 -9.81 -22.68
CA ARG A 160 16.89 -8.40 -22.76
C ARG A 160 16.22 -7.59 -23.87
N SER A 161 15.63 -8.26 -24.86
CA SER A 161 14.92 -7.62 -25.98
C SER A 161 13.71 -6.80 -25.52
N TYR A 162 13.20 -7.03 -24.30
CA TYR A 162 12.04 -6.31 -23.77
C TYR A 162 12.37 -5.04 -22.99
N VAL A 163 13.66 -4.72 -22.78
CA VAL A 163 14.09 -3.57 -21.97
C VAL A 163 13.57 -2.26 -22.58
N GLU A 164 13.82 -2.04 -23.87
CA GLU A 164 13.37 -0.82 -24.55
C GLU A 164 11.84 -0.70 -24.57
N SER A 165 11.14 -1.81 -24.78
CA SER A 165 9.67 -1.84 -24.75
C SER A 165 9.12 -1.47 -23.37
N LEU A 166 9.77 -1.93 -22.29
CA LEU A 166 9.39 -1.55 -20.94
C LEU A 166 9.68 -0.07 -20.67
N LEU A 167 10.87 0.42 -21.03
CA LEU A 167 11.23 1.82 -20.80
C LEU A 167 10.28 2.77 -21.56
N ALA A 168 9.92 2.42 -22.80
CA ALA A 168 8.89 3.14 -23.55
C ALA A 168 7.54 3.15 -22.81
N GLU A 169 7.12 2.02 -22.25
CA GLU A 169 5.88 1.93 -21.47
C GLU A 169 5.94 2.75 -20.17
N LEU A 170 7.08 2.76 -19.47
CA LEU A 170 7.30 3.60 -18.29
C LEU A 170 7.23 5.09 -18.63
N SER A 171 7.86 5.52 -19.74
CA SER A 171 7.79 6.90 -20.22
C SER A 171 6.37 7.29 -20.62
N ARG A 172 5.66 6.45 -21.40
CA ARG A 172 4.24 6.64 -21.76
C ARG A 172 3.39 6.81 -20.50
N LYS A 173 3.62 5.97 -19.49
CA LYS A 173 2.87 6.03 -18.24
C LYS A 173 3.18 7.28 -17.44
N LEU A 174 4.43 7.74 -17.43
CA LEU A 174 4.84 8.99 -16.78
C LEU A 174 4.04 10.18 -17.33
N TYR A 175 3.93 10.31 -18.65
CA TYR A 175 3.22 11.43 -19.28
C TYR A 175 1.70 11.37 -19.10
N ASN A 176 1.12 10.17 -19.09
CA ASN A 176 -0.33 9.98 -19.05
C ASN A 176 -0.89 9.70 -17.63
N ALA A 177 -0.05 9.66 -16.60
CA ALA A 177 -0.49 9.29 -15.25
C ALA A 177 -1.62 10.21 -14.74
N THR A 178 -1.53 11.51 -15.00
CA THR A 178 -2.52 12.52 -14.58
C THR A 178 -3.83 12.42 -15.35
N THR A 179 -3.80 11.95 -16.59
CA THR A 179 -5.00 11.82 -17.44
C THR A 179 -5.71 10.48 -17.22
N GLU A 180 -4.96 9.41 -16.96
CA GLU A 180 -5.51 8.06 -16.75
C GLU A 180 -6.03 7.83 -15.33
N SER A 181 -5.48 8.52 -14.31
CA SER A 181 -5.92 8.35 -12.91
C SER A 181 -5.57 9.57 -12.06
N ASP A 182 -6.59 10.28 -11.57
CA ASP A 182 -6.43 11.40 -10.62
C ASP A 182 -6.11 10.90 -9.19
N ARG A 183 -6.56 9.70 -8.84
CA ARG A 183 -6.51 9.22 -7.44
C ARG A 183 -5.24 8.46 -7.08
N ASP A 184 -4.59 7.85 -8.07
CA ASP A 184 -3.41 7.00 -7.86
C ASP A 184 -2.18 7.53 -8.61
N THR A 185 -2.22 8.78 -9.13
CA THR A 185 -1.12 9.40 -9.89
C THR A 185 0.22 9.34 -9.14
N ASP A 186 0.23 9.74 -7.87
CA ASP A 186 1.44 9.74 -7.04
C ASP A 186 2.00 8.33 -6.84
N LEU A 187 1.13 7.33 -6.64
CA LEU A 187 1.54 5.94 -6.53
C LEU A 187 2.16 5.44 -7.85
N ILE A 188 1.58 5.83 -8.99
CA ILE A 188 2.11 5.49 -10.31
C ILE A 188 3.50 6.11 -10.50
N TYR A 189 3.68 7.40 -10.18
CA TYR A 189 5.00 8.05 -10.25
C TYR A 189 6.03 7.37 -9.36
N GLN A 190 5.67 7.07 -8.11
CA GLN A 190 6.56 6.34 -7.22
C GLN A 190 6.95 4.96 -7.81
N ASN A 191 6.00 4.24 -8.39
CA ASN A 191 6.27 2.93 -8.97
C ASN A 191 7.18 3.04 -10.19
N VAL A 192 6.98 4.04 -11.05
CA VAL A 192 7.85 4.31 -12.21
C VAL A 192 9.27 4.64 -11.74
N ILE A 193 9.44 5.60 -10.82
CA ILE A 193 10.76 6.01 -10.30
C ILE A 193 11.50 4.83 -9.66
N LEU A 194 10.83 4.05 -8.82
CA LEU A 194 11.43 2.86 -8.18
C LEU A 194 11.80 1.78 -9.21
N THR A 195 10.99 1.62 -10.26
CA THR A 195 11.27 0.66 -11.33
C THR A 195 12.48 1.11 -12.13
N LEU A 196 12.57 2.39 -12.50
CA LEU A 196 13.72 2.96 -13.21
C LEU A 196 15.01 2.79 -12.42
N GLY A 197 15.02 3.15 -11.14
CA GLY A 197 16.20 2.99 -10.27
C GLY A 197 16.68 1.55 -10.20
N ARG A 198 15.76 0.59 -10.01
CA ARG A 198 16.13 -0.83 -9.94
C ARG A 198 16.57 -1.39 -11.28
N VAL A 199 15.92 -1.01 -12.38
CA VAL A 199 16.33 -1.39 -13.74
C VAL A 199 17.75 -0.86 -14.03
N GLY A 200 18.04 0.39 -13.67
CA GLY A 200 19.37 0.98 -13.84
C GLY A 200 20.48 0.21 -13.14
N ILE A 201 20.19 -0.37 -11.96
CA ILE A 201 21.14 -1.19 -11.19
C ILE A 201 21.24 -2.61 -11.73
N GLU A 202 20.12 -3.33 -11.82
CA GLU A 202 20.11 -4.76 -12.17
C GLU A 202 20.53 -5.01 -13.62
N LEU A 203 20.25 -4.07 -14.51
CA LEU A 203 20.56 -4.17 -15.93
C LEU A 203 21.75 -3.28 -16.32
N ALA A 204 22.63 -2.93 -15.38
CA ALA A 204 23.83 -2.15 -15.64
C ALA A 204 24.71 -2.72 -16.76
N ASN A 205 24.73 -4.05 -16.91
CA ASN A 205 25.50 -4.74 -17.95
C ASN A 205 24.77 -4.86 -19.30
N VAL A 206 23.55 -4.32 -19.42
CA VAL A 206 22.77 -4.30 -20.66
C VAL A 206 23.06 -2.99 -21.40
N PRO A 207 23.48 -3.03 -22.67
CA PRO A 207 23.90 -1.82 -23.40
C PRO A 207 22.76 -0.79 -23.45
N ASN A 208 23.15 0.49 -23.42
CA ASN A 208 22.27 1.67 -23.49
C ASN A 208 21.23 1.80 -22.38
N THR A 209 21.10 0.81 -21.48
CA THR A 209 20.03 0.80 -20.46
C THR A 209 20.23 1.91 -19.43
N GLN A 210 21.45 2.14 -18.99
CA GLN A 210 21.74 3.22 -18.02
C GLN A 210 21.47 4.60 -18.60
N GLU A 211 21.87 4.85 -19.85
CA GLU A 211 21.61 6.12 -20.52
C GLU A 211 20.11 6.37 -20.68
N GLN A 212 19.36 5.37 -21.17
CA GLN A 212 17.90 5.46 -21.31
C GLN A 212 17.22 5.68 -19.94
N VAL A 213 17.63 4.95 -18.90
CA VAL A 213 17.09 5.13 -17.54
C VAL A 213 17.34 6.56 -17.03
N LEU A 214 18.55 7.10 -17.21
CA LEU A 214 18.88 8.47 -16.79
C LEU A 214 18.07 9.52 -17.55
N GLN A 215 17.86 9.34 -18.86
CA GLN A 215 16.98 10.20 -19.66
C GLN A 215 15.55 10.20 -19.12
N LEU A 216 15.01 9.02 -18.77
CA LEU A 216 13.67 8.91 -18.17
C LEU A 216 13.62 9.50 -16.76
N ILE A 217 14.67 9.38 -15.95
CA ILE A 217 14.75 10.04 -14.64
C ILE A 217 14.76 11.56 -14.81
N GLN A 218 15.47 12.09 -15.81
CA GLN A 218 15.42 13.51 -16.13
C GLN A 218 14.00 13.94 -16.51
N GLN A 219 13.28 13.15 -17.32
CA GLN A 219 11.85 13.40 -17.60
C GLN A 219 11.00 13.43 -16.31
N CYS A 220 11.32 12.63 -15.29
CA CYS A 220 10.62 12.67 -14.01
C CYS A 220 10.78 14.02 -13.28
N LEU A 221 11.93 14.69 -13.43
CA LEU A 221 12.18 16.01 -12.85
C LEU A 221 11.42 17.13 -13.58
N GLU A 222 11.04 16.89 -14.83
CA GLU A 222 10.29 17.83 -15.68
C GLU A 222 8.76 17.73 -15.48
N ILE A 223 8.28 16.79 -14.66
CA ILE A 223 6.85 16.66 -14.36
C ILE A 223 6.36 17.97 -13.70
N PRO A 224 5.28 18.60 -14.21
CA PRO A 224 4.74 19.81 -13.60
C PRO A 224 4.36 19.56 -12.14
N SER A 225 4.84 20.42 -11.23
CA SER A 225 4.56 20.34 -9.79
C SER A 225 4.97 19.02 -9.10
N VAL A 226 6.20 18.55 -9.34
CA VAL A 226 6.77 17.41 -8.59
C VAL A 226 6.69 17.68 -7.08
N SER A 227 6.10 16.77 -6.33
CA SER A 227 6.09 16.84 -4.87
C SER A 227 7.51 16.65 -4.32
N LEU A 228 7.82 17.26 -3.17
CA LEU A 228 9.13 17.09 -2.53
C LEU A 228 9.44 15.60 -2.24
N GLU A 229 8.41 14.83 -1.89
CA GLU A 229 8.52 13.38 -1.64
C GLU A 229 8.95 12.60 -2.89
N LEU A 230 8.49 13.00 -4.08
CA LEU A 230 8.91 12.40 -5.35
C LEU A 230 10.35 12.80 -5.70
N ILE A 231 10.74 14.06 -5.46
CA ILE A 231 12.13 14.51 -5.67
C ILE A 231 13.09 13.73 -4.77
N GLU A 232 12.77 13.57 -3.49
CA GLU A 232 13.56 12.77 -2.55
C GLU A 232 13.73 11.33 -3.05
N LYS A 233 12.66 10.73 -3.60
CA LYS A 233 12.72 9.39 -4.20
C LYS A 233 13.59 9.33 -5.45
N ILE A 234 13.52 10.33 -6.32
CA ILE A 234 14.38 10.40 -7.52
C ILE A 234 15.85 10.45 -7.08
N ILE A 235 16.18 11.32 -6.11
CA ILE A 235 17.54 11.44 -5.57
C ILE A 235 18.00 10.12 -4.94
N ASP A 236 17.15 9.46 -4.15
CA ASP A 236 17.45 8.16 -3.53
C ASP A 236 17.74 7.07 -4.57
N GLN A 237 16.96 7.01 -5.65
CA GLN A 237 17.19 6.04 -6.72
C GLN A 237 18.46 6.35 -7.53
N CYS A 238 18.73 7.62 -7.83
CA CYS A 238 20.01 8.04 -8.43
C CYS A 238 21.20 7.68 -7.54
N ALA A 239 21.10 7.94 -6.22
CA ALA A 239 22.14 7.60 -5.26
C ALA A 239 22.39 6.08 -5.22
N CYS A 240 21.32 5.27 -5.23
CA CYS A 240 21.43 3.81 -5.30
C CYS A 240 22.13 3.35 -6.59
N MET A 241 21.86 3.98 -7.74
CA MET A 241 22.55 3.69 -8.99
C MET A 241 24.05 4.00 -8.89
N VAL A 242 24.42 5.18 -8.37
CA VAL A 242 25.82 5.57 -8.17
C VAL A 242 26.54 4.61 -7.21
N ILE A 243 25.93 4.29 -6.07
CA ILE A 243 26.48 3.32 -5.10
C ILE A 243 26.62 1.93 -5.72
N GLY A 244 25.68 1.55 -6.60
CA GLY A 244 25.73 0.31 -7.38
C GLY A 244 26.82 0.29 -8.45
N GLY A 245 27.64 1.34 -8.59
CA GLY A 245 28.69 1.43 -9.60
C GLY A 245 28.16 1.69 -11.01
N CYS A 246 26.94 2.19 -11.14
CA CYS A 246 26.35 2.56 -12.42
C CYS A 246 26.86 3.94 -12.82
N VAL A 247 27.96 3.96 -13.57
CA VAL A 247 28.54 5.19 -14.12
C VAL A 247 28.30 5.13 -15.62
N SER A 248 27.46 6.03 -16.12
CA SER A 248 27.16 6.24 -17.54
C SER A 248 28.43 6.34 -18.38
#